data_AF-A0A952UX39-F1
#
_entry.id   AF-A0A952UX39-F1
#
_cell.length_a   1.000
_cell.length_b   1.000
_cell.length_c   1.000
_cell.angle_alpha   90.00
_cell.angle_beta   90.00
_cell.angle_gamma   90.00
#
_symmetry.space_group_name_H-M   'P 1'
#
loop_
_entity.id
_entity.type
_entity.pdbx_description
1 polymer ?
#
loop_
_entity_poly.entity_id
_entity_poly.type
_entity_poly.pdbx_seq_one_letter_code
_entity_poly.pdbx_strand_id
1 'polypeptide(L)'
;MQQRLARERAERRPIGVEHETSSGGAGSGDAAIDFTAADDLARANCDRVLACAPGAFRNRYNSRERCFDDTSTSYRAVLGWPKVGDVASQLSRCADAIRRVQCDYDPAMPECTFTGELDDGAPCGNGAQCRSGVCKRAIGQCGTCAQPAQAGESCDDERPCTRGLVAQRAGDGGTGACTCVVPPREDQPCTTTCAVGLRCANRVCKKPLPKGSPCTTSNACDVDKDQYCRSGLCSDVPRVPLGQACHGDAGCLDSQCESGTCVAWGVAGDGCSDDIGCRFGLDCVPTGATTGVTGICTKRDPGRCVTP
;
A
#
# COMPACT_ATOMS: atom_id res chain seq x y z
N MET A 1 6.19 12.23 40.39
CA MET A 1 6.68 12.45 39.00
C MET A 1 5.56 12.91 38.06
N GLN A 2 4.37 12.31 38.08
CA GLN A 2 3.24 12.71 37.21
C GLN A 2 2.67 14.12 37.44
N GLN A 3 2.75 14.66 38.66
CA GLN A 3 2.27 16.03 38.94
C GLN A 3 3.21 17.15 38.45
N ARG A 4 4.46 16.83 38.07
CA ARG A 4 5.44 17.84 37.60
C ARG A 4 5.26 18.19 36.12
N LEU A 5 4.77 17.23 35.31
CA LEU A 5 4.51 17.42 33.87
C LEU A 5 3.25 18.25 33.58
N ALA A 6 2.33 18.38 34.54
CA ALA A 6 1.10 19.18 34.35
C ALA A 6 1.34 20.70 34.52
N ARG A 7 2.39 21.12 35.25
CA ARG A 7 2.69 22.55 35.46
C ARG A 7 3.45 23.20 34.31
N GLU A 8 4.23 22.45 33.53
CA GLU A 8 5.05 23.02 32.45
C GLU A 8 4.27 23.35 31.16
N ARG A 9 3.00 22.93 31.04
CA ARG A 9 2.14 23.26 29.88
C ARG A 9 1.38 24.59 29.99
N ALA A 10 1.39 25.27 31.15
CA ALA A 10 0.59 26.46 31.37
C ALA A 10 1.29 27.81 31.07
N GLU A 11 2.60 27.83 30.81
CA GLU A 11 3.38 29.09 30.75
C GLU A 11 3.93 29.47 29.36
N ARG A 12 3.55 28.77 28.28
CA ARG A 12 3.92 29.20 26.93
C ARG A 12 3.02 30.33 26.44
N ARG A 13 3.43 31.56 26.71
CA ARG A 13 2.91 32.78 26.05
C ARG A 13 3.19 32.72 24.53
N PRO A 14 2.26 33.18 23.68
CA PRO A 14 2.50 33.29 22.24
C PRO A 14 3.48 34.44 21.95
N ILE A 15 4.53 34.13 21.18
CA ILE A 15 5.43 35.11 20.58
C ILE A 15 4.67 35.73 19.41
N GLY A 16 4.39 37.03 19.49
CA GLY A 16 3.83 37.79 18.37
C GLY A 16 4.83 37.84 17.23
N VAL A 17 4.43 37.33 16.07
CA VAL A 17 5.20 37.44 14.83
C VAL A 17 4.77 38.75 14.17
N GLU A 18 5.64 39.74 14.21
CA GLU A 18 5.49 40.98 13.43
C GLU A 18 5.76 40.66 11.96
N HIS A 19 4.81 41.04 11.11
CA HIS A 19 4.83 40.76 9.67
C HIS A 19 5.47 41.94 8.96
N GLU A 20 6.75 41.84 8.61
CA GLU A 20 7.42 42.81 7.74
C GLU A 20 7.08 42.55 6.27
N THR A 21 6.37 43.49 5.66
CA THR A 21 6.06 43.52 4.23
C THR A 21 7.27 44.01 3.43
N SER A 22 8.14 43.08 3.02
CA SER A 22 9.22 43.33 2.06
C SER A 22 8.72 43.18 0.61
N SER A 23 8.68 44.30 -0.12
CA SER A 23 8.43 44.36 -1.56
C SER A 23 9.78 44.39 -2.30
N GLY A 24 10.12 43.33 -3.03
CA GLY A 24 11.27 43.37 -3.94
C GLY A 24 11.71 42.02 -4.48
N GLY A 25 11.67 41.87 -5.81
CA GLY A 25 12.42 40.84 -6.55
C GLY A 25 11.56 39.78 -7.23
N ALA A 26 11.24 39.98 -8.51
CA ALA A 26 10.75 38.93 -9.41
C ALA A 26 11.91 38.00 -9.78
N GLY A 27 12.35 37.18 -8.83
CA GLY A 27 13.12 35.98 -9.12
C GLY A 27 12.17 34.88 -9.54
N SER A 28 12.46 34.16 -10.62
CA SER A 28 11.87 32.84 -10.89
C SER A 28 12.32 31.89 -9.77
N GLY A 29 11.74 32.04 -8.59
CA GLY A 29 11.89 31.11 -7.50
C GLY A 29 11.10 29.87 -7.88
N ASP A 30 11.79 28.75 -7.96
CA ASP A 30 11.15 27.44 -8.02
C ASP A 30 10.15 27.39 -6.87
N ALA A 31 8.85 27.51 -7.20
CA ALA A 31 7.81 27.45 -6.22
C ALA A 31 7.96 26.11 -5.49
N ALA A 32 8.19 26.17 -4.18
CA ALA A 32 8.33 24.97 -3.37
C ALA A 32 7.10 24.08 -3.61
N ILE A 33 7.32 22.80 -3.91
CA ILE A 33 6.24 21.84 -4.15
C ILE A 33 5.41 21.74 -2.87
N ASP A 34 4.11 22.05 -2.98
CA ASP A 34 3.18 21.87 -1.87
C ASP A 34 2.81 20.38 -1.72
N PHE A 35 3.24 19.79 -0.61
CA PHE A 35 2.99 18.39 -0.28
C PHE A 35 1.74 18.17 0.58
N THR A 36 0.96 19.21 0.87
CA THR A 36 -0.22 19.12 1.76
C THR A 36 -1.23 18.08 1.25
N ALA A 37 -1.51 18.06 -0.05
CA ALA A 37 -2.45 17.10 -0.64
C ALA A 37 -1.97 15.63 -0.50
N ALA A 38 -0.66 15.40 -0.60
CA ALA A 38 -0.07 14.08 -0.40
C ALA A 38 -0.19 13.61 1.06
N ASP A 39 0.05 14.52 2.01
CA ASP A 39 -0.08 14.24 3.44
C ASP A 39 -1.54 13.99 3.85
N ASP A 40 -2.47 14.76 3.30
CA ASP A 40 -3.90 14.59 3.57
C ASP A 40 -4.42 13.26 3.07
N LEU A 41 -3.98 12.84 1.87
CA LEU A 41 -4.30 11.52 1.35
C LEU A 41 -3.68 10.40 2.20
N ALA A 42 -2.41 10.53 2.59
CA ALA A 42 -1.74 9.59 3.48
C ALA A 42 -2.53 9.37 4.78
N ARG A 43 -2.93 10.47 5.45
CA ARG A 43 -3.75 10.40 6.67
C ARG A 43 -5.09 9.72 6.43
N ALA A 44 -5.82 10.14 5.39
CA ALA A 44 -7.13 9.56 5.05
C ALA A 44 -7.03 8.05 4.82
N ASN A 45 -6.02 7.61 4.06
CA ASN A 45 -5.79 6.21 3.78
C ASN A 45 -5.45 5.42 5.05
N CYS A 46 -4.53 5.94 5.88
CA CYS A 46 -4.16 5.28 7.13
C CYS A 46 -5.32 5.16 8.11
N ASP A 47 -6.14 6.21 8.22
CA ASP A 47 -7.32 6.22 9.09
C ASP A 47 -8.36 5.21 8.61
N ARG A 48 -8.60 5.13 7.29
CA ARG A 48 -9.49 4.14 6.69
C ARG A 48 -9.01 2.71 6.95
N VAL A 49 -7.75 2.41 6.63
CA VAL A 49 -7.22 1.05 6.80
C VAL A 49 -7.23 0.64 8.27
N LEU A 50 -6.87 1.54 9.19
CA LEU A 50 -6.93 1.27 10.63
C LEU A 50 -8.36 0.98 11.11
N ALA A 51 -9.34 1.74 10.62
CA ALA A 51 -10.74 1.56 11.00
C ALA A 51 -11.35 0.28 10.39
N CYS A 52 -11.04 -0.02 9.12
CA CYS A 52 -11.71 -1.07 8.36
C CYS A 52 -11.03 -2.43 8.44
N ALA A 53 -9.70 -2.44 8.58
CA ALA A 53 -8.89 -3.65 8.58
C ALA A 53 -7.78 -3.55 9.65
N PRO A 54 -8.12 -3.44 10.95
CA PRO A 54 -7.15 -3.20 12.01
C PRO A 54 -6.09 -4.31 12.13
N GLY A 55 -6.41 -5.54 11.75
CA GLY A 55 -5.44 -6.63 11.67
C GLY A 55 -4.44 -6.43 10.55
N ALA A 56 -4.91 -6.18 9.34
CA ALA A 56 -4.04 -5.87 8.20
C ALA A 56 -3.20 -4.61 8.45
N PHE A 57 -3.80 -3.59 9.08
CA PHE A 57 -3.11 -2.37 9.48
C PHE A 57 -1.95 -2.65 10.44
N ARG A 58 -2.18 -3.42 11.51
CA ARG A 58 -1.14 -3.78 12.47
C ARG A 58 -0.02 -4.59 11.80
N ASN A 59 -0.38 -5.54 10.94
CA ASN A 59 0.58 -6.41 10.25
C ASN A 59 1.49 -5.64 9.31
N ARG A 60 0.93 -4.63 8.63
CA ARG A 60 1.65 -3.87 7.62
C ARG A 60 2.40 -2.67 8.18
N TYR A 61 1.75 -1.92 9.08
CA TYR A 61 2.26 -0.62 9.53
C TYR A 61 2.55 -0.58 11.01
N ASN A 62 1.99 -1.46 11.84
CA ASN A 62 2.07 -1.44 13.32
C ASN A 62 1.48 -0.18 13.99
N SER A 63 1.78 1.04 13.51
CA SER A 63 1.29 2.30 14.05
C SER A 63 0.77 3.26 12.96
N ARG A 64 -0.04 4.23 13.39
CA ARG A 64 -0.56 5.32 12.53
C ARG A 64 0.56 6.19 11.98
N GLU A 65 1.55 6.51 12.81
CA GLU A 65 2.71 7.31 12.42
C GLU A 65 3.52 6.61 11.32
N ARG A 66 3.82 5.32 11.50
CA ARG A 66 4.51 4.50 10.50
C ARG A 66 3.73 4.45 9.18
N CYS A 67 2.42 4.22 9.25
CA CYS A 67 1.57 4.24 8.05
C CYS A 67 1.68 5.58 7.34
N PHE A 68 1.59 6.68 8.08
CA PHE A 68 1.68 8.03 7.51
C PHE A 68 3.05 8.27 6.86
N ASP A 69 4.16 7.95 7.53
CA ASP A 69 5.50 8.14 6.99
C ASP A 69 5.72 7.36 5.68
N ASP A 70 5.32 6.07 5.67
CA ASP A 70 5.50 5.20 4.51
C ASP A 70 4.60 5.63 3.33
N THR A 71 3.33 6.00 3.60
CA THR A 71 2.37 6.41 2.57
C THR A 71 2.62 7.83 2.05
N SER A 72 2.92 8.78 2.93
CA SER A 72 3.23 10.17 2.55
C SER A 72 4.50 10.23 1.70
N THR A 73 5.55 9.48 2.06
CA THR A 73 6.76 9.36 1.23
C THR A 73 6.43 8.92 -0.19
N SER A 74 5.55 7.93 -0.33
CA SER A 74 5.12 7.41 -1.64
C SER A 74 4.35 8.47 -2.45
N TYR A 75 3.39 9.17 -1.85
CA TYR A 75 2.60 10.20 -2.55
C TYR A 75 3.42 11.46 -2.87
N ARG A 76 4.30 11.88 -1.97
CA ARG A 76 5.23 13.00 -2.21
C ARG A 76 6.19 12.68 -3.35
N ALA A 77 6.68 11.44 -3.42
CA ALA A 77 7.50 11.01 -4.53
C ALA A 77 6.76 11.17 -5.86
N VAL A 78 5.46 10.80 -5.94
CA VAL A 78 4.62 10.99 -7.14
C VAL A 78 4.57 12.45 -7.59
N LEU A 79 4.42 13.41 -6.68
CA LEU A 79 4.38 14.84 -7.01
C LEU A 79 5.71 15.38 -7.57
N GLY A 80 6.83 14.71 -7.28
CA GLY A 80 8.15 15.09 -7.79
C GLY A 80 8.45 14.59 -9.21
N TRP A 81 7.59 13.76 -9.82
CA TRP A 81 7.83 13.24 -11.16
C TRP A 81 7.48 14.29 -12.23
N PRO A 82 8.23 14.35 -13.34
CA PRO A 82 7.84 15.20 -14.46
C PRO A 82 6.60 14.64 -15.14
N LYS A 83 5.83 15.52 -15.80
CA LYS A 83 4.65 15.14 -16.62
C LYS A 83 3.54 14.41 -15.84
N VAL A 84 3.56 14.51 -14.52
CA VAL A 84 2.36 14.27 -13.73
C VAL A 84 1.40 15.44 -13.97
N GLY A 85 0.12 15.14 -14.18
CA GLY A 85 -0.88 16.17 -14.46
C GLY A 85 -1.19 17.01 -13.22
N ASP A 86 -2.45 17.43 -13.08
CA ASP A 86 -2.96 18.06 -11.85
C ASP A 86 -3.12 17.01 -10.71
N VAL A 87 -2.03 16.34 -10.36
CA VAL A 87 -2.03 15.26 -9.37
C VAL A 87 -2.31 15.80 -7.97
N ALA A 88 -1.88 17.02 -7.64
CA ALA A 88 -2.18 17.63 -6.35
C ALA A 88 -3.71 17.71 -6.10
N SER A 89 -4.47 18.22 -7.07
CA SER A 89 -5.94 18.27 -6.92
C SER A 89 -6.58 16.87 -6.95
N GLN A 90 -6.01 15.92 -7.71
CA GLN A 90 -6.47 14.52 -7.70
C GLN A 90 -6.25 13.88 -6.32
N LEU A 91 -5.11 14.10 -5.68
CA LEU A 91 -4.81 13.61 -4.32
C LEU A 91 -5.83 14.13 -3.31
N SER A 92 -6.15 15.44 -3.35
CA SER A 92 -7.16 16.03 -2.47
C SER A 92 -8.54 15.43 -2.67
N ARG A 93 -9.00 15.26 -3.93
CA ARG A 93 -10.29 14.61 -4.24
C ARG A 93 -10.31 13.16 -3.77
N CYS A 94 -9.22 12.42 -3.97
CA CYS A 94 -9.08 11.06 -3.50
C CYS A 94 -9.15 10.98 -1.96
N ALA A 95 -8.48 11.89 -1.25
CA ALA A 95 -8.51 11.95 0.21
C ALA A 95 -9.95 12.14 0.73
N ASP A 96 -10.71 13.04 0.12
CA ASP A 96 -12.12 13.26 0.45
C ASP A 96 -13.01 12.07 0.14
N ALA A 97 -12.79 11.39 -0.99
CA ALA A 97 -13.50 10.17 -1.34
C ALA A 97 -13.25 9.06 -0.30
N ILE A 98 -11.98 8.84 0.09
CA ILE A 98 -11.56 7.87 1.10
C ILE A 98 -12.22 8.10 2.45
N ARG A 99 -12.40 9.37 2.86
CA ARG A 99 -13.05 9.71 4.14
C ARG A 99 -14.55 9.40 4.16
N ARG A 100 -15.21 9.37 3.00
CA ARG A 100 -16.67 9.18 2.88
C ARG A 100 -17.07 7.72 2.73
N VAL A 101 -16.18 6.90 2.17
CA VAL A 101 -16.48 5.51 1.84
C VAL A 101 -16.50 4.61 3.09
N GLN A 102 -17.42 3.66 3.13
CA GLN A 102 -17.57 2.70 4.24
C GLN A 102 -16.61 1.51 4.10
N CYS A 103 -16.46 0.69 5.14
CA CYS A 103 -15.49 -0.42 5.18
C CYS A 103 -15.87 -1.65 4.33
N ASP A 104 -17.16 -1.81 4.05
CA ASP A 104 -17.74 -2.87 3.23
C ASP A 104 -17.78 -2.54 1.73
N TYR A 105 -17.39 -1.32 1.37
CA TYR A 105 -17.31 -0.84 0.00
C TYR A 105 -15.86 -0.90 -0.48
N ASP A 106 -15.60 -1.50 -1.65
CA ASP A 106 -15.04 -0.75 -2.79
C ASP A 106 -14.75 -1.64 -4.01
N PRO A 107 -15.44 -1.45 -5.15
CA PRO A 107 -14.86 -1.76 -6.44
C PRO A 107 -14.67 -0.43 -7.19
N ALA A 108 -13.47 0.14 -7.06
CA ALA A 108 -12.99 1.33 -7.75
C ALA A 108 -13.43 2.70 -7.19
N MET A 109 -12.56 3.39 -6.44
CA MET A 109 -12.65 4.85 -6.19
C MET A 109 -12.05 5.64 -7.38
N PRO A 110 -12.80 6.06 -8.42
CA PRO A 110 -12.24 6.74 -9.60
C PRO A 110 -11.47 8.02 -9.26
N GLU A 111 -11.83 8.71 -8.17
CA GLU A 111 -11.15 9.90 -7.67
C GLU A 111 -9.69 9.62 -7.29
N CYS A 112 -9.36 8.36 -7.00
CA CYS A 112 -8.03 7.88 -6.68
C CYS A 112 -7.29 7.28 -7.89
N THR A 113 -7.72 7.59 -9.12
CA THR A 113 -6.88 7.38 -10.32
C THR A 113 -6.02 8.61 -10.53
N PHE A 114 -4.71 8.42 -10.47
CA PHE A 114 -3.77 9.48 -10.81
C PHE A 114 -3.34 9.31 -12.26
N THR A 115 -3.63 10.31 -13.08
CA THR A 115 -3.24 10.33 -14.49
C THR A 115 -2.33 11.53 -14.78
N GLY A 116 -1.50 11.35 -15.80
CA GLY A 116 -0.57 12.37 -16.27
C GLY A 116 -0.76 12.74 -17.73
N GLU A 117 0.28 13.33 -18.31
CA GLU A 117 0.21 13.92 -19.65
C GLU A 117 0.72 13.00 -20.76
N LEU A 118 1.50 11.97 -20.41
CA LEU A 118 2.16 11.09 -21.36
C LEU A 118 1.16 10.16 -22.07
N ASP A 119 1.27 10.10 -23.39
CA ASP A 119 0.49 9.20 -24.23
C ASP A 119 0.99 7.74 -24.12
N ASP A 120 0.15 6.78 -24.51
CA ASP A 120 0.55 5.37 -24.55
C ASP A 120 1.76 5.15 -25.46
N GLY A 121 2.71 4.33 -25.00
CA GLY A 121 4.00 4.07 -25.63
C GLY A 121 5.12 5.01 -25.18
N ALA A 122 4.82 6.14 -24.53
CA ALA A 122 5.85 7.04 -24.02
C ALA A 122 6.62 6.42 -22.83
N PRO A 123 7.93 6.72 -22.67
CA PRO A 123 8.69 6.25 -21.51
C PRO A 123 8.16 6.87 -20.22
N CYS A 124 8.04 6.06 -19.17
CA CYS A 124 7.52 6.49 -17.87
C CYS A 124 8.30 5.82 -16.73
N GLY A 125 8.31 6.43 -15.54
CA GLY A 125 8.75 5.80 -14.31
C GLY A 125 7.63 5.53 -13.31
N ASN A 126 6.48 6.19 -13.47
CA ASN A 126 5.29 6.02 -12.65
C ASN A 126 4.00 6.11 -13.49
N GLY A 127 2.97 5.34 -13.12
CA GLY A 127 1.66 5.36 -13.79
C GLY A 127 0.98 6.74 -13.77
N ALA A 128 1.22 7.56 -12.74
CA ALA A 128 0.70 8.93 -12.63
C ALA A 128 1.24 9.89 -13.69
N GLN A 129 2.25 9.50 -14.47
CA GLN A 129 2.72 10.27 -15.62
C GLN A 129 1.92 9.95 -16.89
N CYS A 130 1.28 8.78 -16.95
CA CYS A 130 0.57 8.28 -18.11
C CYS A 130 -0.90 8.72 -18.08
N ARG A 131 -1.46 9.05 -19.25
CA ARG A 131 -2.89 9.36 -19.37
C ARG A 131 -3.79 8.20 -18.95
N SER A 132 -3.33 6.96 -19.17
CA SER A 132 -3.99 5.73 -18.73
C SER A 132 -3.89 5.48 -17.23
N GLY A 133 -2.97 6.14 -16.52
CA GLY A 133 -2.62 5.83 -15.13
C GLY A 133 -1.72 4.59 -14.96
N VAL A 134 -1.25 3.97 -16.05
CA VAL A 134 -0.48 2.72 -16.02
C VAL A 134 0.87 2.89 -16.71
N CYS A 135 1.93 2.55 -15.98
CA CYS A 135 3.30 2.50 -16.47
C CYS A 135 3.81 1.07 -16.43
N LYS A 136 3.95 0.45 -17.61
CA LYS A 136 4.37 -0.95 -17.79
C LYS A 136 5.88 -1.07 -17.58
N ARG A 137 6.32 -1.69 -16.47
CA ARG A 137 7.74 -1.74 -16.05
C ARG A 137 8.24 -3.15 -15.78
N ALA A 138 9.39 -3.49 -16.36
CA ALA A 138 10.21 -4.58 -15.86
C ALA A 138 10.97 -4.16 -14.59
N ILE A 139 11.30 -5.13 -13.71
CA ILE A 139 12.06 -4.89 -12.48
C ILE A 139 13.39 -4.21 -12.82
N GLY A 140 13.69 -3.11 -12.13
CA GLY A 140 14.94 -2.35 -12.31
C GLY A 140 15.01 -1.47 -13.56
N GLN A 141 13.96 -1.41 -14.38
CA GLN A 141 13.91 -0.58 -15.59
C GLN A 141 12.82 0.49 -15.53
N CYS A 142 12.97 1.47 -16.41
CA CYS A 142 11.90 2.40 -16.76
C CYS A 142 10.87 1.69 -17.64
N GLY A 143 9.64 2.17 -17.60
CA GLY A 143 8.52 1.55 -18.28
C GLY A 143 8.06 2.32 -19.49
N THR A 144 6.96 1.84 -20.06
CA THR A 144 6.20 2.54 -21.10
C THR A 144 4.75 2.71 -20.67
N CYS A 145 4.17 3.86 -20.98
CA CYS A 145 2.75 4.09 -20.74
C CYS A 145 1.92 3.09 -21.55
N ALA A 146 0.93 2.48 -20.91
CA ALA A 146 0.09 1.46 -21.55
C ALA A 146 -1.34 1.52 -21.03
N GLN A 147 -2.29 0.94 -21.76
CA GLN A 147 -3.64 0.75 -21.25
C GLN A 147 -3.71 -0.45 -20.28
N PRO A 148 -4.49 -0.36 -19.18
CA PRO A 148 -4.79 -1.52 -18.36
C PRO A 148 -5.50 -2.62 -19.15
N ALA A 149 -5.40 -3.86 -18.68
CA ALA A 149 -6.06 -5.00 -19.30
C ALA A 149 -7.57 -5.01 -18.99
N GLN A 150 -8.41 -5.11 -20.02
CA GLN A 150 -9.86 -5.16 -19.90
C GLN A 150 -10.36 -6.55 -19.54
N ALA A 151 -11.65 -6.66 -19.20
CA ALA A 151 -12.26 -7.96 -18.88
C ALA A 151 -12.09 -8.96 -20.03
N GLY A 152 -11.60 -10.15 -19.72
CA GLY A 152 -11.27 -11.21 -20.68
C GLY A 152 -9.87 -11.11 -21.29
N GLU A 153 -9.16 -9.99 -21.12
CA GLU A 153 -7.79 -9.85 -21.61
C GLU A 153 -6.78 -10.48 -20.67
N SER A 154 -5.63 -10.88 -21.22
CA SER A 154 -4.49 -11.28 -20.43
C SER A 154 -3.91 -10.10 -19.66
N CYS A 155 -3.52 -10.36 -18.42
CA CYS A 155 -2.80 -9.43 -17.57
C CYS A 155 -1.46 -10.02 -17.15
N ASP A 156 -0.64 -9.15 -16.57
CA ASP A 156 0.58 -9.48 -15.83
C ASP A 156 0.86 -8.34 -14.83
N ASP A 157 1.98 -8.41 -14.11
CA ASP A 157 2.36 -7.37 -13.15
C ASP A 157 2.68 -6.03 -13.86
N GLU A 158 2.91 -6.09 -15.17
CA GLU A 158 3.29 -5.01 -16.07
C GLU A 158 2.07 -4.33 -16.72
N ARG A 159 0.97 -5.07 -16.90
CA ARG A 159 -0.31 -4.63 -17.47
C ARG A 159 -1.43 -5.09 -16.52
N PRO A 160 -1.65 -4.35 -15.42
CA PRO A 160 -2.68 -4.70 -14.45
C PRO A 160 -4.07 -4.60 -15.06
N CYS A 161 -5.03 -5.29 -14.46
CA CYS A 161 -6.42 -5.20 -14.85
C CYS A 161 -7.00 -3.80 -14.64
N THR A 162 -7.95 -3.41 -15.49
CA THR A 162 -8.78 -2.23 -15.29
C THR A 162 -9.40 -2.28 -13.91
N ARG A 163 -9.51 -1.11 -13.28
CA ARG A 163 -10.04 -1.00 -11.93
C ARG A 163 -11.44 -1.63 -11.82
N GLY A 164 -11.67 -2.33 -10.71
CA GLY A 164 -12.90 -3.11 -10.49
C GLY A 164 -12.84 -4.54 -11.05
N LEU A 165 -11.79 -4.89 -11.79
CA LEU A 165 -11.48 -6.26 -12.18
C LEU A 165 -10.37 -6.84 -11.30
N VAL A 166 -10.28 -8.16 -11.26
CA VAL A 166 -9.22 -8.90 -10.56
C VAL A 166 -8.48 -9.80 -11.54
N ALA A 167 -7.18 -9.99 -11.30
CA ALA A 167 -6.35 -10.92 -12.06
C ALA A 167 -6.65 -12.36 -11.62
N GLN A 168 -7.34 -13.13 -12.48
CA GLN A 168 -7.53 -14.56 -12.27
C GLN A 168 -6.38 -15.33 -12.93
N ARG A 169 -5.48 -15.89 -12.13
CA ARG A 169 -4.40 -16.76 -12.62
C ARG A 169 -4.95 -18.17 -12.86
N ALA A 170 -4.56 -18.77 -13.99
CA ALA A 170 -4.86 -20.18 -14.26
C ALA A 170 -3.94 -21.09 -13.43
N GLY A 171 -4.51 -22.04 -12.67
CA GLY A 171 -3.80 -23.06 -11.90
C GLY A 171 -3.53 -22.71 -10.42
N ASP A 172 -3.24 -23.74 -9.62
CA ASP A 172 -3.15 -23.69 -8.15
C ASP A 172 -1.84 -23.06 -7.61
N GLY A 173 -0.95 -22.58 -8.49
CA GLY A 173 0.41 -22.14 -8.14
C GLY A 173 0.74 -20.67 -8.40
N GLY A 174 -0.21 -19.87 -8.87
CA GLY A 174 -0.03 -18.42 -8.96
C GLY A 174 1.07 -17.92 -9.92
N THR A 175 1.70 -18.75 -10.75
CA THR A 175 2.73 -18.34 -11.74
C THR A 175 2.25 -18.38 -13.20
N GLY A 176 0.99 -18.76 -13.43
CA GLY A 176 0.39 -18.85 -14.76
C GLY A 176 -0.07 -17.49 -15.31
N ALA A 177 -0.38 -17.48 -16.62
CA ALA A 177 -1.05 -16.36 -17.27
C ALA A 177 -2.29 -15.94 -16.48
N CYS A 178 -2.48 -14.63 -16.30
CA CYS A 178 -3.69 -14.11 -15.68
C CYS A 178 -4.65 -13.55 -16.72
N THR A 179 -5.93 -13.65 -16.42
CA THR A 179 -7.02 -13.03 -17.19
C THR A 179 -7.78 -12.09 -16.27
N CYS A 180 -8.10 -10.90 -16.76
CA CYS A 180 -8.89 -9.96 -15.98
C CYS A 180 -10.36 -10.37 -15.97
N VAL A 181 -10.93 -10.52 -14.78
CA VAL A 181 -12.34 -10.92 -14.62
C VAL A 181 -13.04 -10.01 -13.63
N VAL A 182 -14.36 -9.93 -13.75
CA VAL A 182 -15.21 -9.32 -12.72
C VAL A 182 -15.13 -10.23 -11.49
N PRO A 183 -14.75 -9.72 -10.31
CA PRO A 183 -14.65 -10.55 -9.12
C PRO A 183 -16.03 -11.12 -8.73
N PRO A 184 -16.13 -12.43 -8.39
CA PRO A 184 -17.41 -13.02 -8.02
C PRO A 184 -17.99 -12.36 -6.76
N ARG A 185 -19.31 -12.11 -6.79
CA ARG A 185 -20.08 -11.52 -5.68
C ARG A 185 -20.44 -12.57 -4.63
N GLU A 186 -21.08 -12.14 -3.55
CA GLU A 186 -21.57 -13.04 -2.50
C GLU A 186 -22.43 -14.15 -3.13
N ASP A 187 -22.24 -15.38 -2.65
CA ASP A 187 -22.88 -16.61 -3.11
C ASP A 187 -22.51 -17.09 -4.53
N GLN A 188 -21.59 -16.40 -5.21
CA GLN A 188 -21.08 -16.84 -6.51
C GLN A 188 -19.88 -17.79 -6.37
N PRO A 189 -19.68 -18.71 -7.33
CA PRO A 189 -18.54 -19.61 -7.33
C PRO A 189 -17.23 -18.84 -7.48
N CYS A 190 -16.18 -19.33 -6.83
CA CYS A 190 -14.85 -18.74 -6.86
C CYS A 190 -13.76 -19.82 -6.87
N THR A 191 -12.60 -19.45 -7.42
CA THR A 191 -11.37 -20.25 -7.32
C THR A 191 -10.50 -19.72 -6.18
N THR A 192 -10.08 -18.46 -6.28
CA THR A 192 -9.17 -17.82 -5.31
C THR A 192 -9.61 -16.43 -4.88
N THR A 193 -10.34 -15.71 -5.73
CA THR A 193 -10.66 -14.29 -5.52
C THR A 193 -12.17 -14.05 -5.52
N CYS A 194 -12.60 -13.09 -4.71
CA CYS A 194 -13.97 -12.61 -4.58
C CYS A 194 -14.00 -11.08 -4.62
N ALA A 195 -15.20 -10.49 -4.69
CA ALA A 195 -15.37 -9.06 -4.51
C ALA A 195 -14.84 -8.61 -3.14
N VAL A 196 -14.47 -7.33 -3.03
CA VAL A 196 -13.91 -6.75 -1.81
C VAL A 196 -14.84 -7.03 -0.62
N GLY A 197 -14.23 -7.35 0.54
CA GLY A 197 -14.95 -7.73 1.75
C GLY A 197 -15.45 -9.19 1.78
N LEU A 198 -15.24 -9.97 0.72
CA LEU A 198 -15.57 -11.39 0.66
C LEU A 198 -14.31 -12.26 0.64
N ARG A 199 -14.49 -13.55 0.94
CA ARG A 199 -13.46 -14.59 0.89
C ARG A 199 -13.99 -15.81 0.14
N CYS A 200 -13.10 -16.46 -0.59
CA CYS A 200 -13.43 -17.71 -1.26
C CYS A 200 -13.35 -18.86 -0.24
N ALA A 201 -14.51 -19.31 0.24
CA ALA A 201 -14.63 -20.39 1.20
C ALA A 201 -15.47 -21.52 0.59
N ASN A 202 -14.95 -22.73 0.57
CA ASN A 202 -15.60 -23.88 -0.07
C ASN A 202 -16.03 -23.60 -1.53
N ARG A 203 -15.18 -22.90 -2.28
CA ARG A 203 -15.43 -22.47 -3.68
C ARG A 203 -16.63 -21.52 -3.88
N VAL A 204 -17.10 -20.86 -2.82
CA VAL A 204 -18.15 -19.84 -2.89
C VAL A 204 -17.69 -18.58 -2.16
N CYS A 205 -17.99 -17.42 -2.74
CA CYS A 205 -17.70 -16.15 -2.09
C CYS A 205 -18.65 -15.91 -0.94
N LYS A 206 -18.10 -15.75 0.27
CA LYS A 206 -18.85 -15.50 1.50
C LYS A 206 -18.20 -14.37 2.28
N LYS A 207 -18.99 -13.71 3.14
CA LYS A 207 -18.43 -12.81 4.15
C LYS A 207 -17.55 -13.61 5.13
N PRO A 208 -16.44 -13.03 5.60
CA PRO A 208 -15.65 -13.64 6.66
C PRO A 208 -16.50 -13.91 7.90
N LEU A 209 -16.21 -15.03 8.56
CA LEU A 209 -16.83 -15.41 9.81
C LEU A 209 -16.34 -14.50 10.94
N PRO A 210 -17.25 -14.01 11.80
CA PRO A 210 -16.86 -13.19 12.94
C PRO A 210 -16.17 -14.04 14.03
N LYS A 211 -15.52 -13.35 14.97
CA LYS A 211 -14.91 -13.96 16.16
C LYS A 211 -15.89 -14.86 16.90
N GLY A 212 -15.42 -16.04 17.29
CA GLY A 212 -16.17 -17.08 17.99
C GLY A 212 -16.98 -17.99 17.07
N SER A 213 -17.10 -17.70 15.77
CA SER A 213 -17.77 -18.60 14.84
C SER A 213 -16.96 -19.88 14.59
N PRO A 214 -17.62 -21.02 14.37
CA PRO A 214 -16.95 -22.27 14.02
C PRO A 214 -16.31 -22.17 12.64
N CYS A 215 -15.11 -22.71 12.51
CA CYS A 215 -14.33 -22.68 11.29
C CYS A 215 -13.57 -23.98 11.08
N THR A 216 -13.23 -24.26 9.83
CA THR A 216 -12.37 -25.40 9.44
C THR A 216 -11.03 -24.93 8.89
N THR A 217 -10.94 -23.70 8.41
CA THR A 217 -9.76 -23.11 7.79
C THR A 217 -9.66 -21.62 8.16
N SER A 218 -8.44 -21.09 8.26
CA SER A 218 -8.22 -19.70 8.68
C SER A 218 -8.73 -18.66 7.70
N ASN A 219 -8.78 -18.97 6.42
CA ASN A 219 -9.35 -18.08 5.40
C ASN A 219 -10.87 -17.89 5.51
N ALA A 220 -11.56 -18.71 6.33
CA ALA A 220 -12.97 -18.50 6.64
C ALA A 220 -13.18 -17.37 7.66
N CYS A 221 -12.17 -17.03 8.46
CA CYS A 221 -12.25 -16.00 9.49
C CYS A 221 -11.91 -14.60 8.95
N ASP A 222 -12.28 -13.57 9.71
CA ASP A 222 -11.98 -12.16 9.39
C ASP A 222 -10.52 -11.79 9.63
N VAL A 223 -9.64 -12.20 8.69
CA VAL A 223 -8.20 -11.90 8.72
C VAL A 223 -7.89 -10.40 8.68
N ASP A 224 -8.80 -9.58 8.14
CA ASP A 224 -8.66 -8.12 8.14
C ASP A 224 -8.77 -7.56 9.56
N LYS A 225 -9.39 -8.31 10.47
CA LYS A 225 -9.44 -8.06 11.92
C LYS A 225 -8.46 -8.91 12.74
N ASP A 226 -7.50 -9.57 12.08
CA ASP A 226 -6.51 -10.46 12.72
C ASP A 226 -7.11 -11.73 13.33
N GLN A 227 -8.21 -12.22 12.74
CA GLN A 227 -8.91 -13.41 13.19
C GLN A 227 -8.56 -14.62 12.33
N TYR A 228 -8.20 -15.71 12.97
CA TYR A 228 -7.77 -16.96 12.34
C TYR A 228 -8.47 -18.15 12.98
N CYS A 229 -8.51 -19.27 12.26
CA CYS A 229 -9.18 -20.47 12.74
C CYS A 229 -8.29 -21.21 13.72
N ARG A 230 -8.63 -21.18 15.00
CA ARG A 230 -7.87 -21.81 16.09
C ARG A 230 -8.77 -22.71 16.90
N SER A 231 -8.38 -23.98 17.05
CA SER A 231 -9.18 -24.97 17.77
C SER A 231 -10.64 -25.04 17.27
N GLY A 232 -10.84 -24.85 15.95
CA GLY A 232 -12.16 -24.88 15.31
C GLY A 232 -13.00 -23.60 15.48
N LEU A 233 -12.44 -22.52 16.03
CA LEU A 233 -13.14 -21.24 16.22
C LEU A 233 -12.32 -20.07 15.66
N CYS A 234 -13.00 -19.07 15.09
CA CYS A 234 -12.35 -17.82 14.71
C CYS A 234 -11.94 -17.05 15.97
N SER A 235 -10.64 -16.79 16.15
CA SER A 235 -10.11 -16.09 17.31
C SER A 235 -8.98 -15.14 16.92
N ASP A 236 -8.70 -14.16 17.76
CA ASP A 236 -7.63 -13.20 17.50
C ASP A 236 -6.26 -13.90 17.59
N VAL A 237 -5.34 -13.51 16.71
CA VAL A 237 -3.95 -13.99 16.75
C VAL A 237 -3.17 -13.25 17.84
N PRO A 238 -2.62 -13.94 18.85
CA PRO A 238 -1.68 -13.30 19.77
C PRO A 238 -0.45 -12.81 18.99
N ARG A 239 -0.04 -11.57 19.28
CA ARG A 239 1.15 -10.95 18.70
C ARG A 239 2.27 -10.95 19.72
N VAL A 240 3.46 -11.35 19.30
CA VAL A 240 4.64 -11.39 20.16
C VAL A 240 5.67 -10.34 19.74
N PRO A 241 6.42 -9.74 20.68
CA PRO A 241 7.50 -8.80 20.38
C PRO A 241 8.64 -9.39 19.55
N LEU A 242 9.50 -8.50 19.03
CA LEU A 242 10.80 -8.86 18.45
C LEU A 242 11.61 -9.80 19.36
N GLY A 243 12.28 -10.77 18.75
CA GLY A 243 13.08 -11.79 19.43
C GLY A 243 12.26 -12.89 20.11
N GLN A 244 10.93 -12.81 20.12
CA GLN A 244 10.08 -13.88 20.64
C GLN A 244 9.73 -14.89 19.55
N ALA A 245 9.41 -16.10 19.97
CA ALA A 245 9.07 -17.18 19.06
C ALA A 245 7.72 -16.92 18.36
N CYS A 246 7.72 -16.98 17.04
CA CYS A 246 6.54 -16.94 16.21
C CYS A 246 6.35 -18.32 15.58
N HIS A 247 5.32 -19.04 16.01
CA HIS A 247 4.98 -20.34 15.45
C HIS A 247 3.47 -20.54 15.47
N GLY A 248 2.96 -21.31 14.50
CA GLY A 248 1.56 -21.72 14.41
C GLY A 248 0.61 -20.53 14.24
N ASP A 249 0.05 -20.06 15.36
CA ASP A 249 -0.96 -19.00 15.42
C ASP A 249 -0.49 -17.75 16.18
N ALA A 250 0.82 -17.57 16.39
CA ALA A 250 1.39 -16.34 16.94
C ALA A 250 2.03 -15.51 15.82
N GLY A 251 1.53 -14.28 15.65
CA GLY A 251 2.07 -13.33 14.70
C GLY A 251 3.14 -12.44 15.34
N CYS A 252 3.94 -11.81 14.49
CA CYS A 252 4.96 -10.87 14.91
C CYS A 252 4.42 -9.44 15.03
N LEU A 253 4.91 -8.69 16.03
CA LEU A 253 4.63 -7.27 16.21
C LEU A 253 5.72 -6.43 15.52
N ASP A 254 5.38 -5.70 14.45
CA ASP A 254 6.31 -4.84 13.67
C ASP A 254 7.49 -5.59 13.04
N SER A 255 7.28 -6.87 12.75
CA SER A 255 8.35 -7.77 12.35
C SER A 255 7.81 -8.91 11.51
N GLN A 256 8.71 -9.59 10.82
CA GLN A 256 8.41 -10.82 10.12
C GLN A 256 8.79 -12.03 10.96
N CYS A 257 8.15 -13.16 10.70
CA CYS A 257 8.51 -14.40 11.34
C CYS A 257 9.59 -15.10 10.51
N GLU A 258 10.83 -15.11 11.00
CA GLU A 258 11.95 -15.76 10.33
C GLU A 258 12.50 -16.87 11.20
N SER A 259 12.56 -18.08 10.63
CA SER A 259 12.99 -19.29 11.34
C SER A 259 12.32 -19.48 12.70
N GLY A 260 11.07 -19.02 12.82
CA GLY A 260 10.29 -19.12 14.04
C GLY A 260 10.56 -18.05 15.09
N THR A 261 11.27 -16.97 14.76
CA THR A 261 11.50 -15.83 15.65
C THR A 261 11.07 -14.54 14.97
N CYS A 262 10.51 -13.61 15.74
CA CYS A 262 10.16 -12.29 15.24
C CYS A 262 11.40 -11.43 15.01
N VAL A 263 11.64 -11.04 13.76
CA VAL A 263 12.79 -10.22 13.34
C VAL A 263 12.35 -8.97 12.60
N ALA A 264 13.05 -7.86 12.83
CA ALA A 264 12.69 -6.58 12.23
C ALA A 264 12.76 -6.64 10.70
N TRP A 265 11.89 -5.88 10.03
CA TRP A 265 11.97 -5.68 8.58
C TRP A 265 13.27 -4.99 8.18
N GLY A 266 13.84 -5.36 7.04
CA GLY A 266 15.05 -4.71 6.50
C GLY A 266 14.80 -3.24 6.15
N VAL A 267 15.67 -2.34 6.61
CA VAL A 267 15.64 -0.91 6.27
C VAL A 267 16.60 -0.59 5.12
N ALA A 268 16.63 0.67 4.67
CA ALA A 268 17.48 1.06 3.54
C ALA A 268 18.96 0.80 3.86
N GLY A 269 19.64 0.06 2.99
CA GLY A 269 21.01 -0.40 3.19
C GLY A 269 21.13 -1.81 3.75
N ASP A 270 20.06 -2.38 4.33
CA ASP A 270 20.07 -3.76 4.81
C ASP A 270 20.07 -4.76 3.65
N GLY A 271 20.65 -5.93 3.90
CA GLY A 271 20.52 -7.06 3.01
C GLY A 271 19.07 -7.56 2.98
N CYS A 272 18.61 -7.96 1.80
CA CYS A 272 17.32 -8.60 1.60
C CYS A 272 17.49 -9.91 0.83
N SER A 273 16.53 -10.81 1.00
CA SER A 273 16.47 -12.11 0.35
C SER A 273 15.04 -12.44 -0.08
N ASP A 274 14.81 -13.62 -0.68
CA ASP A 274 13.46 -14.14 -0.90
C ASP A 274 12.67 -14.28 0.41
N ASP A 275 13.37 -14.48 1.53
CA ASP A 275 12.79 -14.66 2.87
C ASP A 275 12.81 -13.36 3.70
N ILE A 276 13.74 -12.44 3.41
CA ILE A 276 13.89 -11.15 4.11
C ILE A 276 13.39 -10.03 3.21
N GLY A 277 12.16 -9.60 3.47
CA GLY A 277 11.57 -8.49 2.77
C GLY A 277 12.19 -7.16 3.17
N CYS A 278 12.29 -6.25 2.20
CA CYS A 278 12.53 -4.86 2.51
C CYS A 278 11.29 -4.20 3.10
N ARG A 279 11.53 -3.23 3.98
CA ARG A 279 10.49 -2.31 4.45
C ARG A 279 9.80 -1.63 3.27
N PHE A 280 8.51 -1.36 3.44
CA PHE A 280 7.69 -0.69 2.43
C PHE A 280 8.33 0.58 1.87
N GLY A 281 8.24 0.77 0.55
CA GLY A 281 8.86 1.88 -0.16
C GLY A 281 10.35 1.65 -0.52
N LEU A 282 10.91 0.51 -0.14
CA LEU A 282 12.22 0.05 -0.57
C LEU A 282 12.06 -1.13 -1.52
N ASP A 283 12.86 -1.13 -2.58
CA ASP A 283 12.98 -2.27 -3.47
C ASP A 283 14.19 -3.10 -3.03
N CYS A 284 14.05 -4.42 -3.00
CA CYS A 284 15.18 -5.32 -2.85
C CYS A 284 15.94 -5.35 -4.19
N VAL A 285 17.04 -4.59 -4.28
CA VAL A 285 17.83 -4.48 -5.50
C VAL A 285 18.96 -5.51 -5.46
N PRO A 286 19.01 -6.49 -6.39
CA PRO A 286 20.06 -7.49 -6.42
C PRO A 286 21.45 -6.86 -6.51
N THR A 287 22.40 -7.34 -5.70
CA THR A 287 23.78 -6.83 -5.68
C THR A 287 24.76 -7.65 -6.52
N GLY A 288 24.28 -8.59 -7.35
CA GLY A 288 25.12 -9.43 -8.19
C GLY A 288 24.34 -10.24 -9.22
N ALA A 289 25.07 -10.93 -10.11
CA ALA A 289 24.53 -11.75 -11.19
C ALA A 289 24.24 -13.21 -10.80
N THR A 290 24.37 -13.56 -9.53
CA THR A 290 24.18 -14.95 -9.06
C THR A 290 22.71 -15.28 -8.83
N THR A 291 22.33 -16.50 -9.19
CA THR A 291 20.99 -17.08 -9.03
C THR A 291 20.66 -17.28 -7.54
N GLY A 292 20.14 -16.22 -6.94
CA GLY A 292 19.58 -16.13 -5.59
C GLY A 292 19.27 -14.67 -5.33
N VAL A 293 18.07 -14.35 -4.85
CA VAL A 293 17.62 -12.95 -4.73
C VAL A 293 18.23 -12.29 -3.49
N THR A 294 19.56 -12.33 -3.33
CA THR A 294 20.24 -11.50 -2.33
C THR A 294 20.42 -10.10 -2.89
N GLY A 295 19.87 -9.11 -2.21
CA GLY A 295 19.95 -7.72 -2.61
C GLY A 295 20.20 -6.79 -1.44
N ILE A 296 20.10 -5.48 -1.72
CA ILE A 296 20.07 -4.42 -0.71
C ILE A 296 18.75 -3.69 -0.83
N CYS A 297 18.13 -3.41 0.30
CA CYS A 297 16.96 -2.55 0.36
C CYS A 297 17.35 -1.12 -0.01
N THR A 298 16.82 -0.62 -1.12
CA THR A 298 17.13 0.73 -1.61
C THR A 298 15.87 1.55 -1.83
N LYS A 299 15.96 2.86 -1.57
CA LYS A 299 14.88 3.77 -1.93
C LYS A 299 14.79 3.87 -3.45
N ARG A 300 13.56 3.81 -3.97
CA ARG A 300 13.32 4.03 -5.39
C ARG A 300 13.69 5.46 -5.77
N ASP A 301 14.63 5.61 -6.70
CA ASP A 301 15.03 6.92 -7.24
C ASP A 301 14.11 7.31 -8.41
N PRO A 302 13.28 8.35 -8.26
CA PRO A 302 12.38 8.80 -9.32
C PRO A 302 13.12 9.49 -10.50
N GLY A 303 14.32 10.02 -10.29
CA GLY A 303 15.05 10.76 -11.30
C GLY A 303 15.61 9.91 -12.44
N ARG A 304 15.79 8.60 -12.21
CA ARG A 304 16.47 7.70 -13.17
C ARG A 304 15.71 7.44 -14.47
N CYS A 305 14.43 7.80 -14.58
CA CYS A 305 13.61 7.48 -15.75
C CYS A 305 13.25 8.66 -16.65
N VAL A 306 13.88 9.82 -16.45
CA VAL A 306 13.55 11.06 -17.17
C VAL A 306 14.52 11.34 -18.32
N THR A 307 15.67 10.66 -18.38
CA THR A 307 16.65 10.85 -19.46
C THR A 307 16.74 9.59 -20.33
N PRO A 308 16.42 9.68 -21.64
CA PRO A 308 16.56 8.58 -22.58
C PRO A 308 18.04 8.20 -22.82
#